data_AF-A0A7K3RHL4-F1
#
_entry.id   AF-A0A7K3RHL4-F1
#
_cell.length_a   1.000
_cell.length_b   1.000
_cell.length_c   1.000
_cell.angle_alpha   90.00
_cell.angle_beta   90.00
_cell.angle_gamma   90.00
#
_symmetry.space_group_name_H-M   'P 1'
#
loop_
_entity.id
_entity.type
_entity.pdbx_description
1 polymer ?
#
loop_
_entity_poly.entity_id
_entity_poly.type
_entity_poly.pdbx_seq_one_letter_code
_entity_poly.pdbx_strand_id
1 'polypeptide(L)'
;MLQCTAVTLLPPDAVLRLLARGPDDTDDPEPYVLCELGEHDGPHTEHAAFLRPGRTPDSAARWFFWTGDGPERVHRADRAPWCPALLRRLGTDVVRRCSFFDHHTPPHSWDVEDPLGDLIAERLVRDDSPEGGPCS
;
A
#
# COMPACT_ATOMS: atom_id res chain seq x y z
N MET A 1 7.74 16.34 8.17
CA MET A 1 6.89 15.31 7.53
C MET A 1 5.44 15.69 7.72
N LEU A 2 4.69 15.70 6.64
CA LEU A 2 3.25 15.91 6.62
C LEU A 2 2.57 14.63 6.14
N GLN A 3 1.53 14.20 6.85
CA GLN A 3 0.66 13.12 6.41
C GLN A 3 0.07 13.48 5.04
N CYS A 4 0.26 12.60 4.07
CA CYS A 4 -0.13 12.80 2.69
C CYS A 4 -1.55 12.31 2.47
N THR A 5 -2.43 13.24 2.14
CA THR A 5 -3.82 12.96 1.73
C THR A 5 -4.06 13.28 0.25
N ALA A 6 -2.98 13.34 -0.54
CA ALA A 6 -3.06 13.68 -1.95
C ALA A 6 -3.90 12.66 -2.72
N VAL A 7 -4.83 13.18 -3.52
CA VAL A 7 -5.72 12.43 -4.40
C VAL A 7 -5.64 13.01 -5.80
N THR A 8 -5.73 12.15 -6.81
CA THR A 8 -5.80 12.61 -8.19
C THR A 8 -6.69 11.71 -9.04
N LEU A 9 -7.38 12.31 -10.01
CA LEU A 9 -8.08 11.57 -11.05
C LEU A 9 -7.08 10.81 -11.92
N LEU A 10 -7.40 9.60 -12.32
CA LEU A 10 -6.64 8.87 -13.33
C LEU A 10 -6.95 9.42 -14.73
N PRO A 11 -5.94 9.50 -15.62
CA PRO A 11 -6.18 9.78 -17.04
C PRO A 11 -7.14 8.75 -17.64
N PRO A 12 -8.04 9.12 -18.57
CA PRO A 12 -8.98 8.17 -19.18
C PRO A 12 -8.31 6.94 -19.79
N ASP A 13 -7.13 7.09 -20.39
CA ASP A 13 -6.39 5.96 -20.97
C ASP A 13 -5.80 5.04 -19.89
N ALA A 14 -5.44 5.56 -18.72
CA ALA A 14 -5.01 4.75 -17.58
C ALA A 14 -6.19 3.95 -17.02
N VAL A 15 -7.37 4.56 -16.88
CA VAL A 15 -8.60 3.88 -16.45
C VAL A 15 -8.97 2.75 -17.43
N LEU A 16 -8.92 3.01 -18.74
CA LEU A 16 -9.17 1.97 -19.75
C LEU A 16 -8.18 0.81 -19.68
N ARG A 17 -6.90 1.07 -19.38
CA ARG A 17 -5.88 0.02 -19.21
C ARG A 17 -6.09 -0.81 -17.95
N LEU A 18 -6.71 -0.23 -16.91
CA LEU A 18 -7.12 -0.96 -15.70
C LEU A 18 -8.37 -1.81 -15.98
N LEU A 19 -9.37 -1.22 -16.64
CA LEU A 19 -10.64 -1.85 -17.03
C LEU A 19 -10.50 -2.97 -18.05
N ALA A 20 -9.45 -2.97 -18.89
CA ALA A 20 -9.22 -3.99 -19.92
C ALA A 20 -8.89 -5.40 -19.36
N ARG A 21 -9.26 -5.69 -18.11
CA ARG A 21 -9.10 -6.99 -17.48
C ARG A 21 -10.09 -8.01 -18.07
N GLY A 22 -9.69 -9.29 -18.01
CA GLY A 22 -10.57 -10.42 -18.24
C GLY A 22 -11.63 -10.56 -17.12
N PRO A 23 -12.67 -11.36 -17.34
CA PRO A 23 -13.99 -11.30 -16.66
C PRO A 23 -14.03 -11.63 -15.14
N ASP A 24 -12.87 -11.69 -14.48
CA ASP A 24 -12.70 -12.17 -13.10
C ASP A 24 -12.25 -11.06 -12.13
N ASP A 25 -12.51 -9.79 -12.48
CA ASP A 25 -12.46 -8.66 -11.55
C ASP A 25 -13.84 -8.03 -11.51
N THR A 26 -14.48 -8.12 -10.36
CA THR A 26 -15.88 -7.71 -10.15
C THR A 26 -16.04 -6.26 -9.70
N ASP A 27 -14.95 -5.55 -9.39
CA ASP A 27 -14.99 -4.11 -9.08
C ASP A 27 -14.49 -3.29 -10.27
N ASP A 28 -15.33 -2.35 -10.70
CA ASP A 28 -14.90 -1.29 -11.62
C ASP A 28 -13.85 -0.43 -10.89
N PRO A 29 -12.64 -0.23 -11.46
CA PRO A 29 -11.61 0.61 -10.86
C PRO A 29 -12.11 2.03 -10.68
N GLU A 30 -11.87 2.60 -9.50
CA GLU A 30 -12.18 4.00 -9.24
C GLU A 30 -11.44 4.92 -10.23
N PRO A 31 -12.06 6.02 -10.70
CA PRO A 31 -11.43 6.95 -11.62
C PRO A 31 -10.40 7.86 -10.92
N TYR A 32 -10.02 7.54 -9.68
CA TYR A 32 -9.09 8.31 -8.86
C TYR A 32 -8.19 7.40 -8.04
N VAL A 33 -7.04 7.91 -7.64
CA VAL A 33 -6.08 7.23 -6.76
C VAL A 33 -5.64 8.13 -5.62
N LEU A 34 -5.36 7.50 -4.48
CA LEU A 34 -4.80 8.14 -3.29
C LEU A 34 -3.31 7.83 -3.19
N CYS A 35 -2.53 8.74 -2.64
CA CYS A 35 -1.11 8.49 -2.39
C CYS A 35 -0.94 7.43 -1.31
N GLU A 36 -0.22 6.36 -1.62
CA GLU A 36 0.08 5.25 -0.70
C GLU A 36 1.38 5.44 0.06
N LEU A 37 2.16 6.48 -0.27
CA LEU A 37 3.43 6.76 0.39
C LEU A 37 3.27 7.34 1.81
N GLY A 38 2.06 7.73 2.21
CA GLY A 38 1.73 8.09 3.59
C GLY A 38 2.30 9.43 4.06
N GLU A 39 3.59 9.73 3.86
CA GLU A 39 4.23 10.94 4.36
C GLU A 39 5.19 11.56 3.34
N HIS A 40 5.24 12.90 3.34
CA HIS A 40 6.12 13.67 2.47
C HIS A 40 6.86 14.79 3.20
N ASP A 41 8.04 15.11 2.69
CA ASP A 41 8.94 16.13 3.25
C ASP A 41 8.71 17.53 2.66
N GLY A 42 7.87 17.67 1.62
CA GLY A 42 7.54 18.96 1.04
C GLY A 42 6.48 18.94 -0.08
N PRO A 43 6.04 20.12 -0.54
CA PRO A 43 4.91 20.30 -1.47
C PRO A 43 5.16 19.85 -2.92
N HIS A 44 6.42 19.54 -3.28
CA HIS A 44 6.80 19.06 -4.62
C HIS A 44 7.30 17.61 -4.60
N THR A 45 6.85 16.84 -3.61
CA THR A 45 7.21 15.42 -3.53
C THR A 45 6.42 14.63 -4.55
N GLU A 46 7.06 13.63 -5.15
CA GLU A 46 6.37 12.68 -6.01
C GLU A 46 5.47 11.77 -5.16
N HIS A 47 4.21 11.70 -5.55
CA HIS A 47 3.22 10.80 -5.00
C HIS A 47 3.18 9.51 -5.83
N ALA A 48 2.77 8.41 -5.19
CA ALA A 48 2.63 7.13 -5.86
C ALA A 48 1.41 6.37 -5.35
N ALA A 49 0.74 5.67 -6.25
CA ALA A 49 -0.38 4.77 -5.96
C ALA A 49 -0.16 3.43 -6.65
N PHE A 50 -0.43 2.34 -5.94
CA PHE A 50 -0.37 1.01 -6.52
C PHE A 50 -1.57 0.82 -7.44
N LEU A 51 -1.31 0.39 -8.67
CA LEU A 51 -2.38 0.14 -9.64
C LEU A 51 -2.68 -1.35 -9.79
N ARG A 52 -1.63 -2.17 -9.90
CA ARG A 52 -1.80 -3.61 -10.12
C ARG A 52 -0.50 -4.37 -9.87
N PRO A 53 -0.60 -5.64 -9.46
CA PRO A 53 0.57 -6.49 -9.38
C PRO A 53 1.17 -6.78 -10.78
N GLY A 54 2.41 -7.26 -10.76
CA GLY A 54 3.02 -7.83 -11.94
C GLY A 54 2.36 -9.16 -12.36
N ARG A 55 2.88 -9.81 -13.41
CA ARG A 55 2.35 -11.12 -13.87
C ARG A 55 2.64 -12.26 -12.89
N THR A 56 3.71 -12.14 -12.11
CA THR A 56 4.12 -13.05 -11.03
C THR A 56 4.34 -12.24 -9.75
N PRO A 57 4.35 -12.90 -8.57
CA PRO A 57 4.58 -12.23 -7.29
C PRO A 57 5.88 -11.39 -7.23
N ASP A 58 6.91 -11.80 -7.95
CA ASP A 58 8.21 -11.11 -7.96
C ASP A 58 8.35 -10.09 -9.10
N SER A 59 7.44 -10.11 -10.08
CA SER A 59 7.54 -9.20 -11.23
C SER A 59 7.07 -7.79 -10.88
N ALA A 60 7.67 -6.80 -11.54
CA ALA A 60 7.37 -5.39 -11.35
C ALA A 60 5.86 -5.08 -11.42
N ALA A 61 5.37 -4.45 -10.37
CA ALA A 61 4.00 -3.96 -10.27
C ALA A 61 3.84 -2.68 -11.09
N ARG A 62 2.60 -2.38 -11.50
CA ARG A 62 2.28 -1.08 -12.10
C ARG A 62 1.95 -0.11 -10.97
N TRP A 63 2.54 1.07 -11.07
CA TRP A 63 2.31 2.19 -10.17
C TRP A 63 1.91 3.43 -10.99
N PHE A 64 1.15 4.31 -10.37
CA PHE A 64 0.85 5.64 -10.88
C PHE A 64 1.65 6.65 -10.06
N PHE A 65 2.47 7.45 -10.73
CA PHE A 65 3.29 8.49 -10.12
C PHE A 65 2.77 9.86 -10.56
N TRP A 66 2.72 10.81 -9.64
CA TRP A 66 2.38 12.19 -9.99
C TRP A 66 3.07 13.21 -9.10
N THR A 67 3.21 14.42 -9.61
CA THR A 67 3.72 15.57 -8.86
C THR A 67 2.86 16.79 -9.18
N GLY A 68 2.52 17.54 -8.13
CA GLY A 68 1.55 18.62 -8.22
C GLY A 68 0.11 18.13 -8.12
N ASP A 69 -0.82 19.06 -8.30
CA ASP A 69 -2.26 18.85 -8.12
C ASP A 69 -3.06 19.20 -9.39
N GLY A 70 -4.32 18.75 -9.41
CA GLY A 70 -5.25 19.12 -10.47
C GLY A 70 -4.90 18.58 -11.88
N PRO A 71 -5.38 19.26 -12.94
CA PRO A 71 -5.23 18.81 -14.32
C PRO A 71 -3.82 19.02 -14.89
N GLU A 72 -3.06 19.99 -14.36
CA GLU A 72 -1.71 20.35 -14.84
C GLU A 72 -0.60 19.49 -14.22
N ARG A 73 -0.95 18.49 -13.40
CA ARG A 73 0.02 17.61 -12.76
C ARG A 73 0.86 16.87 -13.79
N VAL A 74 2.15 16.72 -13.48
CA VAL A 74 3.01 15.79 -14.20
C VAL A 74 2.70 14.39 -13.67
N HIS A 75 2.43 13.43 -14.55
CA HIS A 75 2.13 12.07 -14.14
C HIS A 75 2.69 11.02 -15.10
N ARG A 76 2.85 9.80 -14.60
CA ARG A 76 3.21 8.60 -15.39
C ARG A 76 2.63 7.34 -14.77
N ALA A 77 2.31 6.36 -15.61
CA ALA A 77 1.97 5.01 -15.17
C ALA A 77 3.05 4.03 -15.62
N ASP A 78 3.88 3.54 -14.70
CA ASP A 78 5.04 2.72 -15.05
C ASP A 78 5.18 1.45 -14.20
N ARG A 79 5.93 0.47 -14.71
CA ARG A 79 6.30 -0.73 -13.96
C ARG A 79 7.47 -0.41 -13.06
N ALA A 80 7.29 -0.61 -11.76
CA ALA A 80 8.35 -0.48 -10.78
C ALA A 80 8.58 -1.84 -10.10
N PRO A 81 9.85 -2.27 -9.94
CA PRO A 81 10.15 -3.47 -9.16
C PRO A 81 9.72 -3.27 -7.70
N TRP A 82 9.43 -4.36 -7.02
CA TRP A 82 9.14 -4.34 -5.59
C TRP A 82 10.38 -3.96 -4.79
N CYS A 83 10.19 -3.31 -3.65
CA CYS A 83 11.26 -3.05 -2.70
C CYS A 83 11.89 -4.39 -2.26
N PRO A 84 13.22 -4.55 -2.33
CA PRO A 84 13.89 -5.81 -2.00
C PRO A 84 13.98 -6.08 -0.49
N ALA A 85 13.54 -5.13 0.34
CA ALA A 85 13.63 -5.23 1.79
C ALA A 85 12.73 -6.36 2.34
N LEU A 86 13.29 -7.10 3.28
CA LEU A 86 12.62 -8.21 3.97
C LEU A 86 12.70 -8.01 5.48
N LEU A 87 11.56 -8.11 6.16
CA LEU A 87 11.48 -8.18 7.61
C LEU A 87 11.33 -9.65 8.03
N ARG A 88 12.27 -10.17 8.80
CA ARG A 88 12.21 -11.51 9.38
C ARG A 88 11.89 -11.41 10.87
N ARG A 89 10.77 -11.98 11.32
CA ARG A 89 10.51 -12.10 12.77
C ARG A 89 11.17 -13.36 13.31
N LEU A 90 12.16 -13.17 14.18
CA LEU A 90 12.79 -14.25 14.92
C LEU A 90 11.75 -14.88 15.86
N GLY A 91 11.68 -16.21 15.88
CA GLY A 91 10.74 -16.97 16.73
C GLY A 91 9.44 -17.43 16.05
N THR A 92 9.02 -16.81 14.95
CA THR A 92 7.82 -17.24 14.18
C THR A 92 8.12 -17.69 12.75
N ASP A 93 9.37 -17.53 12.28
CA ASP A 93 9.81 -17.78 10.90
C ASP A 93 9.01 -17.02 9.82
N VAL A 94 8.24 -16.01 10.23
CA VAL A 94 7.46 -15.17 9.32
C VAL A 94 8.39 -14.18 8.62
N VAL A 95 8.40 -14.21 7.29
CA VAL A 95 9.08 -13.25 6.43
C VAL A 95 8.05 -12.34 5.78
N ARG A 96 8.16 -11.03 6.00
CA ARG A 96 7.34 -10.01 5.34
C ARG A 96 8.19 -9.27 4.31
N ARG A 97 7.61 -9.06 3.12
CA ARG A 97 8.19 -8.21 2.07
C ARG A 97 7.60 -6.81 2.18
N CYS A 98 8.36 -5.81 1.75
CA CYS A 98 7.83 -4.46 1.71
C CYS A 98 6.85 -4.36 0.53
N SER A 99 5.68 -3.79 0.77
CA SER A 99 4.62 -3.65 -0.23
C SER A 99 4.81 -2.46 -1.18
N PHE A 100 5.88 -1.67 -1.00
CA PHE A 100 6.19 -0.52 -1.85
C PHE A 100 7.13 -0.91 -3.01
N PHE A 101 7.22 -0.01 -4.00
CA PHE A 101 8.19 -0.12 -5.07
C PHE A 101 9.62 0.17 -4.58
N ASP A 102 10.61 -0.23 -5.37
CA ASP A 102 12.03 -0.01 -5.07
C ASP A 102 12.39 1.49 -5.03
N HIS A 103 13.27 1.89 -4.11
CA HIS A 103 13.63 3.29 -3.85
C HIS A 103 12.45 4.21 -3.47
N HIS A 104 11.41 3.66 -2.85
CA HIS A 104 10.36 4.47 -2.23
C HIS A 104 10.94 5.34 -1.10
N THR A 105 10.41 6.56 -0.95
CA THR A 105 10.85 7.56 0.04
C THR A 105 10.42 7.25 1.49
N PRO A 106 9.19 6.76 1.74
CA PRO A 106 8.72 6.50 3.10
C PRO A 106 9.49 5.39 3.83
N PRO A 107 9.25 5.23 5.15
CA PRO A 107 9.58 3.99 5.85
C PRO A 107 8.95 2.76 5.18
N HIS A 108 9.44 1.57 5.51
CA HIS A 108 8.89 0.36 4.89
C HIS A 108 7.44 0.15 5.32
N SER A 109 6.67 -0.55 4.48
CA SER A 109 5.22 -0.78 4.72
C SER A 109 4.88 -1.47 6.06
N TRP A 110 5.84 -2.10 6.73
CA TRP A 110 5.65 -2.68 8.07
C TRP A 110 5.92 -1.70 9.21
N ASP A 111 6.47 -0.52 8.93
CA ASP A 111 6.68 0.58 9.87
C ASP A 111 5.43 1.48 9.97
N VAL A 112 4.39 1.20 9.17
CA VAL A 112 3.09 1.86 9.28
C VAL A 112 2.41 1.40 10.57
N GLU A 113 2.22 2.33 11.50
CA GLU A 113 1.48 2.08 12.73
C GLU A 113 -0.01 1.89 12.42
N ASP A 114 -0.60 0.80 12.91
CA ASP A 114 -2.05 0.54 12.88
C ASP A 114 -2.57 0.42 14.31
N PRO A 115 -2.83 1.55 14.99
CA PRO A 115 -3.29 1.55 16.37
C PRO A 115 -4.61 0.79 16.57
N LEU A 116 -5.47 0.75 15.54
CA LEU A 116 -6.73 0.00 15.61
C LEU A 116 -6.44 -1.50 15.54
N GLY A 117 -5.59 -1.93 14.61
CA GLY A 117 -5.12 -3.31 14.52
C GLY A 117 -4.48 -3.81 15.82
N ASP A 118 -3.65 -2.96 16.45
CA ASP A 118 -3.03 -3.28 17.75
C ASP A 118 -4.08 -3.49 18.84
N LEU A 119 -5.09 -2.61 18.95
CA LEU A 119 -6.18 -2.77 19.91
C LEU A 119 -7.01 -4.03 19.67
N ILE A 120 -7.26 -4.39 18.41
CA ILE A 120 -7.97 -5.63 18.05
C ILE A 120 -7.13 -6.85 18.44
N ALA A 121 -5.83 -6.85 18.14
CA ALA A 121 -4.92 -7.93 18.50
C ALA A 121 -4.82 -8.12 20.01
N GLU A 122 -4.72 -7.04 20.79
CA GLU A 122 -4.74 -7.08 22.25
C GLU A 122 -6.02 -7.70 22.79
N ARG A 123 -7.18 -7.38 22.20
CA ARG A 123 -8.47 -7.96 22.60
C ARG A 123 -8.50 -9.47 22.36
N LEU A 124 -8.04 -9.92 21.20
CA LEU A 124 -8.01 -11.35 20.84
C LEU A 124 -7.09 -12.15 21.78
N VAL A 125 -5.91 -11.63 22.13
CA VAL A 125 -4.99 -12.29 23.07
C VAL A 125 -5.57 -12.40 24.49
N ARG A 126 -6.34 -11.39 24.92
CA ARG A 126 -7.04 -11.43 26.22
C ARG A 126 -8.15 -12.46 26.25
N ASP A 127 -8.91 -12.61 25.17
CA ASP A 127 -10.01 -13.57 25.08
C ASP A 127 -9.50 -15.03 24.91
N ASP A 128 -8.27 -15.24 24.39
CA ASP A 128 -7.60 -16.56 24.32
C ASP A 128 -6.90 -16.99 25.62
N SER A 129 -6.90 -16.14 26.66
CA SER A 129 -6.40 -16.53 27.98
C SER A 129 -7.41 -17.46 28.66
N PRO A 130 -7.07 -18.72 28.98
CA PRO A 130 -8.00 -19.61 29.66
C PRO A 130 -8.32 -19.00 31.02
N GLU A 131 -9.58 -18.62 31.21
CA GLU A 131 -10.12 -18.35 32.53
C GLU A 131 -9.96 -19.65 33.36
N GLY A 132 -8.84 -19.74 34.07
CA GLY A 132 -8.66 -20.67 35.17
C GLY A 132 -9.63 -20.27 36.27
N GLY A 133 -10.88 -20.69 36.15
CA GLY A 133 -11.85 -20.60 37.24
C GLY A 133 -11.33 -21.36 38.45
N PRO A 134 -11.40 -20.81 39.68
CA PRO A 134 -10.98 -21.53 40.86
C PRO A 134 -11.95 -22.71 41.08
N CYS A 135 -11.41 -23.93 41.14
CA CYS A 135 -12.14 -25.06 41.71
C CYS A 135 -12.49 -24.71 43.17
N SER A 136 -13.78 -24.67 43.47
CA SER A 136 -14.33 -24.77 44.83
C SER A 136 -15.43 -25.82 44.84
#